data_AF-X0W750-F1
#
_entry.id   AF-X0W750-F1
#
_cell.length_a   1.000
_cell.length_b   1.000
_cell.length_c   1.000
_cell.angle_alpha   90.00
_cell.angle_beta   90.00
_cell.angle_gamma   90.00
#
_symmetry.space_group_name_H-M   'P 1'
#
loop_
_entity.id
_entity.type
_entity.pdbx_description
1 polymer ?
#
loop_
_entity_poly.entity_id
_entity_poly.type
_entity_poly.pdbx_seq_one_letter_code
_entity_poly.pdbx_strand_id
1 'polypeptide(L)'
;MSDDPSTDSGQAIGELNVPSRVLLGPGPSNVHPRVYRAMMAPVIGYLDPQFLQLLDDTQRPLRALFRTKNDMTIAISGTGTAGMEAAVYNVVEPGD
;
A
#
# COMPACT_ATOMS: atom_id res chain seq x y z
N MET A 1 -41.42 28.13 24.97
CA MET A 1 -41.05 27.56 23.65
C MET A 1 -39.69 26.91 23.89
N SER A 2 -39.73 25.63 24.26
CA SER A 2 -38.58 24.86 24.72
C SER A 2 -37.80 24.37 23.52
N ASP A 3 -36.62 24.94 23.30
CA ASP A 3 -35.58 24.28 22.50
C ASP A 3 -35.20 23.00 23.25
N ASP A 4 -35.75 21.87 22.80
CA ASP A 4 -35.38 20.54 23.26
C ASP A 4 -34.21 20.06 22.38
N PRO A 5 -32.97 20.04 22.89
CA PRO A 5 -31.83 19.47 22.19
C PRO A 5 -31.93 17.95 22.34
N SER A 6 -32.95 17.35 21.75
CA SER A 6 -33.08 15.90 21.66
C SER A 6 -32.09 15.36 20.62
N THR A 7 -30.83 15.33 21.05
CA THR A 7 -29.94 14.17 20.93
C THR A 7 -29.95 13.50 19.56
N ASP A 8 -29.10 13.98 18.64
CA ASP A 8 -28.55 13.10 17.60
C ASP A 8 -27.79 12.01 18.35
N SER A 9 -28.47 10.88 18.56
CA SER A 9 -27.93 9.71 19.25
C SER A 9 -26.86 9.13 18.34
N GLY A 10 -25.63 9.63 18.52
CA GLY A 10 -24.44 9.25 17.77
C GLY A 10 -24.39 7.74 17.63
N GLN A 11 -24.81 7.26 16.47
CA GLN A 11 -24.91 5.85 16.17
C GLN A 11 -23.49 5.28 16.25
N ALA A 12 -23.26 4.39 17.23
CA ALA A 12 -21.97 3.75 17.37
C ALA A 12 -21.61 3.05 16.06
N ILE A 13 -20.50 3.44 15.44
CA ILE A 13 -20.00 2.79 14.23
C ILE A 13 -19.59 1.36 14.62
N GLY A 14 -20.35 0.37 14.15
CA GLY A 14 -20.08 -1.04 14.40
C GLY A 14 -18.85 -1.55 13.68
N GLU A 15 -18.49 -2.81 13.92
CA GLU A 15 -17.36 -3.47 13.25
C GLU A 15 -17.57 -3.56 11.74
N LEU A 16 -16.51 -3.30 10.97
CA LEU A 16 -16.53 -3.41 9.52
C LEU A 16 -16.66 -4.88 9.09
N ASN A 17 -17.84 -5.25 8.59
CA ASN A 17 -18.10 -6.58 8.05
C ASN A 17 -18.32 -6.52 6.53
N VAL A 18 -17.27 -6.81 5.76
CA VAL A 18 -17.34 -6.84 4.29
C VAL A 18 -17.42 -8.29 3.79
N PRO A 19 -18.42 -8.65 2.98
CA PRO A 19 -18.55 -10.02 2.48
C PRO A 19 -17.49 -10.34 1.42
N SER A 20 -17.06 -11.59 1.36
CA SER A 20 -16.08 -12.06 0.37
C SER A 20 -16.59 -11.93 -1.07
N ARG A 21 -15.68 -11.66 -2.01
CA ARG A 21 -15.94 -11.52 -3.45
C ARG A 21 -14.80 -12.18 -4.22
N VAL A 22 -15.13 -12.84 -5.33
CA VAL A 22 -14.13 -13.24 -6.32
C VAL A 22 -13.95 -12.08 -7.30
N LEU A 23 -12.73 -11.56 -7.42
CA LEU A 23 -12.40 -10.39 -8.22
C LEU A 23 -11.81 -10.85 -9.56
N LEU A 24 -12.61 -10.74 -10.63
CA LEU A 24 -12.22 -11.13 -12.00
C LEU A 24 -12.09 -9.92 -12.96
N GLY A 25 -12.13 -8.71 -12.42
CA GLY A 25 -11.86 -7.48 -13.18
C GLY A 25 -10.36 -7.26 -13.42
N PRO A 26 -9.97 -6.14 -14.06
CA PRO A 26 -8.57 -5.84 -14.36
C PRO A 26 -7.72 -5.54 -13.11
N GLY A 27 -8.35 -5.32 -11.95
CA GLY A 27 -7.70 -5.13 -10.68
C GLY A 27 -8.64 -4.47 -9.66
N PRO A 28 -8.33 -4.56 -8.35
CA PRO A 28 -7.29 -5.40 -7.76
C PRO A 28 -7.65 -6.89 -7.84
N SER A 29 -6.65 -7.77 -7.69
CA SER A 29 -6.86 -9.22 -7.56
C SER A 29 -7.17 -9.61 -6.11
N ASN A 30 -7.77 -10.78 -5.90
CA ASN A 30 -7.89 -11.35 -4.55
C ASN A 30 -6.50 -11.54 -3.92
N VAL A 31 -6.34 -11.09 -2.67
CA VAL A 31 -5.09 -11.18 -1.92
C VAL A 31 -4.92 -12.59 -1.34
N HIS A 32 -3.76 -13.20 -1.54
CA HIS A 32 -3.46 -14.52 -0.96
C HIS A 32 -3.44 -14.44 0.59
N PRO A 33 -4.00 -15.43 1.33
CA PRO A 33 -4.10 -15.39 2.80
C PRO A 33 -2.78 -15.12 3.55
N ARG A 34 -1.65 -15.56 2.99
CA ARG A 34 -0.31 -15.25 3.55
C ARG A 34 -0.02 -13.75 3.63
N VAL A 35 -0.48 -12.96 2.66
CA VAL A 35 -0.26 -11.51 2.62
C VAL A 35 -1.13 -10.82 3.66
N TYR A 36 -2.40 -11.22 3.82
CA TYR A 36 -3.25 -10.73 4.92
C TYR A 36 -2.61 -10.94 6.29
N ARG A 37 -2.04 -12.12 6.54
CA ARG A 37 -1.31 -12.39 7.79
C ARG A 37 -0.10 -11.47 7.98
N ALA A 38 0.63 -11.17 6.91
CA ALA A 38 1.77 -10.26 6.98
C ALA A 38 1.35 -8.81 7.30
N MET A 39 0.21 -8.36 6.75
CA MET A 39 -0.32 -7.01 7.04
C MET A 39 -0.82 -6.83 8.48
N MET A 40 -1.10 -7.93 9.20
CA MET A 40 -1.50 -7.90 10.61
C MET A 40 -0.30 -7.88 11.57
N ALA A 41 0.94 -7.87 11.05
CA ALA A 41 2.13 -7.81 11.90
C ALA A 41 2.20 -6.47 12.67
N PRO A 42 2.83 -6.44 13.86
CA PRO A 42 3.06 -5.20 14.60
C PRO A 42 3.83 -4.17 13.78
N VAL A 43 3.49 -2.90 13.97
CA VAL A 43 4.21 -1.78 13.36
C VAL A 43 5.60 -1.67 13.99
N ILE A 44 6.62 -1.49 13.14
CA ILE A 44 8.01 -1.22 13.53
C ILE A 44 8.45 0.16 13.03
N GLY A 45 9.51 0.71 13.61
CA GLY A 45 10.05 2.01 13.20
C GLY A 45 10.66 1.98 11.79
N TYR A 46 10.59 3.09 11.07
CA TYR A 46 11.09 3.20 9.68
C TYR A 46 12.63 3.15 9.56
N LEU A 47 13.36 3.27 10.68
CA LEU A 47 14.80 3.04 10.77
C LEU A 47 15.15 1.77 11.56
N ASP A 48 14.14 0.96 11.92
CA ASP A 48 14.39 -0.30 12.60
C ASP A 48 15.23 -1.22 11.70
N PRO A 49 16.28 -1.89 12.23
CA PRO A 49 17.09 -2.81 11.44
C PRO A 49 16.29 -3.89 10.71
N GLN A 50 15.18 -4.37 11.30
CA GLN A 50 14.29 -5.32 10.65
C GLN A 50 13.56 -4.71 9.44
N PHE A 51 13.18 -3.43 9.52
CA PHE A 51 12.57 -2.73 8.40
C PHE A 51 13.57 -2.52 7.26
N LEU A 52 14.81 -2.13 7.58
CA LEU A 52 15.87 -1.97 6.58
C LEU A 52 16.16 -3.29 5.86
N GLN A 53 16.24 -4.40 6.60
CA GLN A 53 16.38 -5.73 6.03
C GLN A 53 15.19 -6.10 5.13
N LEU A 54 13.96 -5.74 5.51
CA LEU A 54 12.76 -5.94 4.69
C LEU A 54 12.81 -5.16 3.38
N LEU A 55 13.36 -3.94 3.38
CA LEU A 55 13.57 -3.18 2.15
C LEU A 55 14.51 -3.95 1.21
N ASP A 56 15.67 -4.40 1.69
CA ASP A 56 16.63 -5.18 0.89
C ASP A 56 16.01 -6.49 0.35
N ASP A 57 15.28 -7.19 1.20
CA ASP A 57 14.57 -8.42 0.84
C ASP A 57 13.41 -8.18 -0.14
N THR A 58 12.92 -6.95 -0.26
CA THR A 58 11.95 -6.56 -1.28
C THR A 58 12.62 -6.20 -2.60
N GLN A 59 13.79 -5.55 -2.58
CA GLN A 59 14.52 -5.18 -3.81
C GLN A 59 15.02 -6.40 -4.60
N ARG A 60 15.53 -7.43 -3.91
CA ARG A 60 16.04 -8.66 -4.54
C ARG A 60 15.02 -9.37 -5.45
N PRO A 61 13.80 -9.71 -5.01
CA PRO A 61 12.79 -10.30 -5.87
C PRO A 61 12.28 -9.33 -6.94
N LEU A 62 12.25 -8.02 -6.69
CA LEU A 62 11.93 -7.03 -7.74
C LEU A 62 12.93 -7.09 -8.89
N ARG A 63 14.24 -7.16 -8.62
CA ARG A 63 15.27 -7.34 -9.65
C ARG A 63 15.08 -8.62 -10.45
N ALA A 64 14.72 -9.72 -9.77
CA ALA A 64 14.43 -10.99 -10.43
C ALA A 64 13.17 -10.90 -11.32
N LEU A 65 12.10 -10.26 -10.83
CA LEU A 65 10.85 -10.05 -11.57
C LEU A 65 11.07 -9.22 -12.83
N PHE A 66 11.79 -8.10 -12.73
CA PHE A 66 12.13 -7.23 -13.85
C PHE A 66 13.28 -7.74 -14.71
N ARG A 67 13.92 -8.85 -14.34
CA ARG A 67 15.07 -9.44 -15.04
C ARG A 67 16.21 -8.44 -15.25
N THR A 68 16.51 -7.66 -14.20
CA THR A 68 17.54 -6.62 -14.22
C THR A 68 18.65 -6.89 -13.20
N LYS A 69 19.82 -6.32 -13.46
CA LYS A 69 20.96 -6.27 -12.52
C LYS A 69 21.14 -4.88 -11.88
N ASN A 70 20.24 -3.93 -12.14
CA ASN A 70 20.35 -2.57 -11.62
C ASN A 70 20.15 -2.57 -10.10
N ASP A 71 21.17 -2.15 -9.36
CA ASP A 71 21.10 -2.07 -7.89
C ASP A 71 20.04 -1.07 -7.43
N MET A 72 19.86 0.03 -8.18
CA MET A 72 18.78 1.00 -8.01
C MET A 72 17.44 0.43 -8.50
N THR A 73 16.94 -0.57 -7.78
CA THR A 73 15.61 -1.18 -7.97
C THR A 73 14.88 -1.10 -6.65
N ILE A 74 13.90 -0.20 -6.54
CA ILE A 74 13.21 0.11 -5.29
C ILE A 74 11.69 0.08 -5.44
N ALA A 75 10.98 -0.10 -4.34
CA ALA A 75 9.53 0.09 -4.30
C ALA A 75 9.20 1.57 -4.05
N ILE A 76 8.21 2.10 -4.77
CA ILE A 76 7.69 3.46 -4.56
C ILE A 76 6.47 3.37 -3.65
N SER A 77 6.43 4.23 -2.62
CA SER A 77 5.32 4.33 -1.67
C SER A 77 4.08 4.98 -2.30
N GLY A 78 3.39 4.22 -3.16
CA GLY A 78 2.20 4.67 -3.87
C GLY A 78 1.64 3.58 -4.78
N THR A 79 0.61 3.94 -5.55
CA THR A 79 0.05 3.06 -6.59
C THR A 79 0.89 3.12 -7.88
N GLY A 80 0.49 2.41 -8.93
CA GLY A 80 1.22 2.38 -10.19
C GLY A 80 1.46 3.77 -10.82
N THR A 81 0.54 4.72 -10.63
CA THR A 81 0.70 6.09 -11.13
C THR A 81 1.84 6.83 -10.44
N ALA A 82 2.08 6.60 -9.15
CA ALA A 82 3.23 7.17 -8.44
C ALA A 82 4.56 6.62 -9.00
N GLY A 83 4.60 5.37 -9.45
CA GLY A 83 5.76 4.81 -10.13
C GLY A 83 6.03 5.48 -11.48
N MET A 84 4.98 5.75 -12.26
CA MET A 84 5.08 6.50 -13.51
C MET A 84 5.57 7.94 -13.27
N GLU A 85 4.98 8.64 -12.30
CA GLU A 85 5.41 9.99 -11.92
C GLU A 85 6.87 10.00 -11.47
N ALA A 86 7.28 9.08 -10.58
CA ALA A 86 8.67 8.98 -10.13
C ALA A 86 9.64 8.77 -11.31
N ALA A 87 9.28 7.95 -12.30
CA ALA A 87 10.12 7.74 -13.47
C ALA A 87 10.25 9.01 -14.34
N VAL A 88 9.14 9.68 -14.64
CA VAL A 88 9.14 10.88 -15.49
C VAL A 88 9.82 12.05 -14.79
N TYR A 89 9.45 12.36 -13.55
CA TYR A 89 9.96 13.52 -12.81
C TYR A 89 11.47 13.48 -12.55
N ASN A 90 12.09 12.30 -12.53
CA ASN A 90 13.52 12.18 -12.28
C ASN A 90 14.39 12.10 -13.54
N VAL A 91 13.79 11.85 -14.71
CA VAL A 91 14.53 11.57 -15.94
C VAL A 91 14.29 12.63 -17.02
N VAL A 92 13.14 13.32 -17.00
CA VAL A 92 12.76 14.32 -18.00
C VAL A 92 13.00 15.73 -17.48
N GLU A 93 13.60 16.58 -18.31
CA GLU A 93 13.79 18.01 -18.06
C GLU A 93 12.87 18.87 -18.95
N PRO A 94 12.61 20.14 -18.60
CA PRO A 94 11.85 21.05 -19.47
C PRO A 94 12.56 21.24 -20.82
N GLY A 95 11.98 20.72 -21.89
CA GLY A 95 12.47 20.85 -23.26
C GLY A 95 12.90 19.55 -23.94
N ASP A 96 12.89 18.42 -23.22
CA ASP A 96 12.96 17.07 -23.80
C ASP A 96 11.74 16.70 -24.67
#